data_AF-C1D932-F1
#
_entry.id   AF-C1D932-F1
#
_cell.length_a   1.000
_cell.length_b   1.000
_cell.length_c   1.000
_cell.angle_alpha   90.00
_cell.angle_beta   90.00
_cell.angle_gamma   90.00
#
_symmetry.space_group_name_H-M   'P 1'
#
loop_
_entity.id
_entity.type
_entity.pdbx_description
1 polymer ?
#
loop_
_entity_poly.entity_id
_entity_poly.type
_entity_poly.pdbx_seq_one_letter_code
_entity_poly.pdbx_strand_id
1 'polypeptide(L)'
;MRQIFPDTADREYLELHALLRGLRRKPATAAQGVMRLQGAAGSFVPAGLVARLGERTWRTPGGGQVNEAGALVELASPPSGVSGQATLVSMVGGVNEEADSELLARLLELIRRPPAGGNRYDYRRWAMEVPGVSNAFVYPLRRGLGTVDVVIMSADGLPSQETIQATQAHIDDLRPVTAKSSLVLAATEKPAAVTVRVLLDGLTLDAARAQIHAALTGYFALLAPGEVAVKSQLEALVSNIAGIVDRQMTAPAGNVVPAVNDSAVEWVRLGVVTVELLP
;
A
#
# COMPACT_ATOMS: atom_id res chain seq x y z
N MET A 1 27.46 26.26 -3.04
CA MET A 1 26.23 26.19 -3.88
C MET A 1 25.41 24.92 -3.63
N ARG A 2 26.02 23.77 -3.30
CA ARG A 2 25.31 22.50 -3.07
C ARG A 2 24.14 22.56 -2.09
N GLN A 3 24.25 23.31 -0.98
CA GLN A 3 23.20 23.39 0.05
C GLN A 3 22.02 24.30 -0.32
N ILE A 4 22.12 25.07 -1.40
CA ILE A 4 21.10 26.06 -1.78
C ILE A 4 19.86 25.36 -2.36
N PHE A 5 20.07 24.31 -3.14
CA PHE A 5 18.99 23.56 -3.78
C PHE A 5 18.65 22.32 -2.97
N PRO A 6 17.37 22.06 -2.65
CA PRO A 6 16.96 20.86 -1.92
C PRO A 6 17.46 19.56 -2.57
N ASP A 7 17.49 19.50 -3.90
CA ASP A 7 17.89 18.32 -4.68
C ASP A 7 19.34 17.92 -4.49
N THR A 8 20.20 18.87 -4.11
CA THR A 8 21.63 18.65 -3.92
C THR A 8 22.08 18.85 -2.48
N ALA A 9 21.18 19.28 -1.59
CA ALA A 9 21.48 19.56 -0.20
C ALA A 9 21.78 18.26 0.57
N ASP A 10 22.70 18.35 1.51
CA ASP A 10 22.95 17.24 2.44
C ASP A 10 21.86 17.21 3.52
N ARG A 11 21.79 16.10 4.26
CA ARG A 11 20.69 15.75 5.17
C ARG A 11 20.18 16.90 6.06
N GLU A 12 21.08 17.56 6.77
CA GLU A 12 20.73 18.65 7.71
C GLU A 12 20.09 19.84 6.98
N TYR A 13 20.63 20.23 5.82
CA TYR A 13 20.08 21.32 5.03
C TYR A 13 18.77 20.94 4.34
N LEU A 14 18.61 19.68 3.92
CA LEU A 14 17.34 19.18 3.40
C LEU A 14 16.23 19.29 4.47
N GLU A 15 16.54 18.97 5.72
CA GLU A 15 15.62 19.12 6.84
C GLU A 15 15.24 20.59 7.09
N LEU A 16 16.19 21.52 6.96
CA LEU A 16 15.90 22.96 7.03
C LEU A 16 14.98 23.43 5.88
N HIS A 17 15.25 22.98 4.64
CA HIS A 17 14.39 23.29 3.48
C HIS A 17 12.96 22.75 3.64
N ALA A 18 12.82 21.57 4.24
CA ALA A 18 11.54 20.95 4.56
C ALA A 18 10.80 21.71 5.67
N LEU A 19 11.51 22.08 6.74
CA LEU A 19 10.97 22.79 7.89
C LEU A 19 10.35 24.14 7.50
N LEU A 20 10.99 24.88 6.58
CA LEU A 20 10.47 26.15 6.05
C LEU A 20 9.09 26.03 5.40
N ARG A 21 8.67 24.82 5.03
CA ARG A 21 7.36 24.52 4.42
C ARG A 21 6.48 23.63 5.31
N GLY A 22 6.78 23.57 6.62
CA GLY A 22 6.01 22.81 7.59
C GLY A 22 6.18 21.30 7.51
N LEU A 23 7.15 20.80 6.73
CA LEU A 23 7.47 19.37 6.66
C LEU A 23 8.55 19.01 7.69
N ARG A 24 8.39 17.84 8.30
CA ARG A 24 9.40 17.21 9.15
C ARG A 24 9.61 15.77 8.71
N ARG A 25 10.83 15.27 8.91
CA ARG A 25 11.17 13.86 8.72
C ARG A 25 10.30 12.99 9.62
N LYS A 26 9.76 11.92 9.08
CA LYS A 26 9.04 10.94 9.89
C LYS A 26 10.04 10.12 10.71
N PRO A 27 9.85 10.01 12.05
CA PRO A 27 10.74 9.23 12.90
C PRO A 27 10.57 7.73 12.65
N ALA A 28 11.59 6.94 13.02
CA ALA A 28 11.46 5.48 13.08
C ALA A 28 10.39 5.09 14.11
N THR A 29 9.62 4.04 13.81
CA THR A 29 8.68 3.43 14.77
C THR A 29 9.20 2.06 15.16
N ALA A 30 9.23 1.79 16.47
CA ALA A 30 9.68 0.50 16.98
C ALA A 30 8.71 -0.62 16.57
N ALA A 31 9.25 -1.77 16.15
CA ALA A 31 8.46 -2.97 15.97
C ALA A 31 7.93 -3.46 17.32
N GLN A 32 6.71 -3.98 17.34
CA GLN A 32 6.11 -4.63 18.49
C GLN A 32 5.76 -6.07 18.15
N GLY A 33 5.76 -6.94 19.16
CA GLY A 33 5.55 -8.35 18.92
C GLY A 33 5.65 -9.22 20.15
N VAL A 34 5.51 -10.52 19.93
CA VAL A 34 5.50 -11.53 20.98
C VAL A 34 6.80 -12.29 20.94
N MET A 35 7.45 -12.40 22.10
CA MET A 35 8.60 -13.25 22.32
C MET A 35 8.24 -14.29 23.38
N ARG A 36 8.54 -15.56 23.10
CA ARG A 36 8.40 -16.67 24.03
C ARG A 36 9.71 -16.91 24.75
N LEU A 37 9.63 -17.18 26.05
CA LEU A 37 10.77 -17.47 26.90
C LEU A 37 10.72 -18.96 27.27
N GLN A 38 11.89 -19.58 27.47
CA GLN A 38 12.05 -20.94 28.00
C GLN A 38 12.71 -20.87 29.39
N GLY A 39 12.37 -21.76 30.31
CA GLY A 39 12.85 -21.69 31.69
C GLY A 39 12.09 -22.62 32.66
N ALA A 40 12.53 -22.62 33.93
CA ALA A 40 11.85 -23.32 35.00
C ALA A 40 10.44 -22.75 35.21
N ALA A 41 9.47 -23.65 35.44
CA ALA A 41 8.10 -23.25 35.73
C ALA A 41 8.06 -22.36 36.98
N GLY A 42 7.35 -21.23 36.89
CA GLY A 42 7.25 -20.26 37.98
C GLY A 42 8.35 -19.19 38.02
N SER A 43 9.33 -19.22 37.11
CA SER A 43 10.33 -18.15 36.99
C SER A 43 9.68 -16.81 36.63
N PHE A 44 10.04 -15.77 37.38
CA PHE A 44 9.56 -14.40 37.14
C PHE A 44 10.36 -13.72 36.03
N VAL A 45 9.63 -13.09 35.09
CA VAL A 45 10.23 -12.29 34.01
C VAL A 45 9.93 -10.81 34.27
N PRO A 46 10.94 -9.98 34.57
CA PRO A 46 10.73 -8.55 34.77
C PRO A 46 10.49 -7.81 33.44
N ALA A 47 9.85 -6.63 33.55
CA ALA A 47 9.87 -5.66 32.46
C ALA A 47 11.31 -5.16 32.20
N GLY A 48 11.59 -4.73 30.97
CA GLY A 48 12.90 -4.20 30.62
C GLY A 48 13.94 -5.25 30.23
N LEU A 49 13.55 -6.53 30.11
CA LEU A 49 14.42 -7.59 29.61
C LEU A 49 14.83 -7.28 28.17
N VAL A 50 16.13 -7.38 27.88
CA VAL A 50 16.72 -7.04 26.58
C VAL A 50 17.06 -8.31 25.81
N ALA A 51 16.45 -8.46 24.64
CA ALA A 51 16.76 -9.53 23.67
C ALA A 51 17.53 -8.97 22.48
N ARG A 52 18.46 -9.75 21.93
CA ARG A 52 19.34 -9.36 20.81
C ARG A 52 19.38 -10.42 19.71
N LEU A 53 19.48 -9.95 18.47
CA LEU A 53 19.75 -10.75 17.28
C LEU A 53 20.55 -9.90 16.28
N GLY A 54 21.86 -10.12 16.18
CA GLY A 54 22.76 -9.22 15.45
C GLY A 54 22.74 -7.81 16.06
N GLU A 55 22.54 -6.78 15.24
CA GLU A 55 22.42 -5.37 15.69
C GLU A 55 21.02 -5.01 16.24
N ARG A 56 20.03 -5.89 16.10
CA ARG A 56 18.67 -5.63 16.53
C ARG A 56 18.51 -5.90 18.03
N THR A 57 17.85 -4.99 18.72
CA THR A 57 17.58 -5.07 20.16
C THR A 57 16.10 -4.84 20.44
N TRP A 58 15.51 -5.67 21.29
CA TRP A 58 14.12 -5.56 21.76
C TRP A 58 14.06 -5.48 23.28
N ARG A 59 13.03 -4.83 23.82
CA ARG A 59 12.82 -4.68 25.26
C ARG A 59 11.39 -5.06 25.64
N THR A 60 11.21 -5.85 26.70
CA THR A 60 9.85 -6.20 27.19
C THR A 60 9.17 -4.99 27.86
N PRO A 61 7.95 -4.60 27.44
CA PRO A 61 7.23 -3.48 28.05
C PRO A 61 6.53 -3.85 29.38
N GLY A 62 6.42 -5.14 29.71
CA GLY A 62 5.81 -5.69 30.93
C GLY A 62 6.30 -7.11 31.23
N GLY A 63 6.02 -7.64 32.43
CA GLY A 63 6.43 -8.99 32.85
C GLY A 63 5.51 -10.12 32.34
N GLY A 64 5.98 -11.37 32.31
CA GLY A 64 5.25 -12.54 31.78
C GLY A 64 5.75 -13.91 32.26
N GLN A 65 5.18 -15.01 31.75
CA GLN A 65 5.56 -16.40 32.04
C GLN A 65 5.95 -17.17 30.75
N VAL A 66 6.73 -18.24 30.92
CA VAL A 66 7.43 -19.06 29.91
C VAL A 66 6.49 -20.10 29.25
N ASN A 67 6.44 -20.20 27.90
CA ASN A 67 5.74 -21.26 27.10
C ASN A 67 6.35 -21.37 25.66
N GLU A 68 6.31 -22.55 24.99
CA GLU A 68 7.23 -23.01 23.90
C GLU A 68 7.07 -22.55 22.40
N ALA A 69 8.22 -22.59 21.69
CA ALA A 69 8.59 -22.74 20.25
C ALA A 69 8.48 -21.59 19.20
N GLY A 70 9.60 -21.37 18.45
CA GLY A 70 9.86 -20.39 17.36
C GLY A 70 11.31 -19.81 17.35
N ALA A 71 11.70 -18.92 16.41
CA ALA A 71 13.10 -18.53 16.10
C ALA A 71 13.94 -17.95 17.27
N LEU A 72 15.18 -18.41 17.46
CA LEU A 72 16.02 -18.12 18.65
C LEU A 72 16.66 -16.72 18.64
N VAL A 73 16.58 -16.01 19.76
CA VAL A 73 17.25 -14.74 20.08
C VAL A 73 17.93 -14.85 21.45
N GLU A 74 19.01 -14.09 21.67
CA GLU A 74 19.78 -14.17 22.92
C GLU A 74 19.34 -13.10 23.92
N LEU A 75 19.19 -13.47 25.19
CA LEU A 75 18.95 -12.55 26.28
C LEU A 75 20.27 -11.99 26.80
N ALA A 76 20.40 -10.66 26.83
CA ALA A 76 21.63 -10.01 27.30
C ALA A 76 21.90 -10.26 28.80
N SER A 77 20.87 -10.52 29.60
CA SER A 77 20.96 -10.86 31.02
C SER A 77 19.73 -11.67 31.45
N PRO A 78 19.74 -13.01 31.24
CA PRO A 78 18.60 -13.85 31.59
C PRO A 78 18.39 -13.88 33.12
N PRO A 79 17.14 -13.70 33.61
CA PRO A 79 16.81 -13.92 35.01
C PRO A 79 17.08 -15.36 35.46
N SER A 80 17.24 -15.56 36.76
CA SER A 80 17.44 -16.91 37.32
C SER A 80 16.29 -17.84 36.95
N GLY A 81 16.63 -19.03 36.41
CA GLY A 81 15.68 -20.01 35.94
C GLY A 81 15.10 -19.75 34.55
N VAL A 82 15.50 -18.68 33.85
CA VAL A 82 15.14 -18.42 32.45
C VAL A 82 16.32 -18.77 31.55
N SER A 83 16.06 -19.48 30.45
CA SER A 83 17.05 -19.78 29.41
C SER A 83 17.60 -18.49 28.80
N GLY A 84 18.91 -18.45 28.53
CA GLY A 84 19.54 -17.37 27.79
C GLY A 84 19.06 -17.24 26.34
N GLN A 85 18.32 -18.23 25.85
CA GLN A 85 17.70 -18.22 24.52
C GLN A 85 16.19 -18.02 24.66
N ALA A 86 15.67 -17.14 23.82
CA ALA A 86 14.26 -16.83 23.70
C ALA A 86 13.81 -17.01 22.26
N THR A 87 12.52 -17.14 22.03
CA THR A 87 11.91 -17.35 20.74
C THR A 87 11.17 -16.09 20.29
N LEU A 88 11.48 -15.54 19.12
CA LEU A 88 10.64 -14.53 18.49
C LEU A 88 9.45 -15.21 17.77
N VAL A 89 8.21 -14.86 18.14
CA VAL A 89 7.00 -15.44 17.53
C VAL A 89 6.53 -14.57 16.36
N SER A 90 6.44 -13.27 16.59
CA SER A 90 6.10 -12.29 15.56
C SER A 90 6.63 -10.93 15.97
N MET A 91 7.01 -10.11 14.99
CA MET A 91 7.30 -8.69 15.15
C MET A 91 6.69 -7.96 13.96
N VAL A 92 5.89 -6.93 14.22
CA VAL A 92 5.19 -6.15 13.18
C VAL A 92 5.26 -4.66 13.49
N GLY A 93 4.97 -3.82 12.49
CA GLY A 93 4.80 -2.37 12.66
C GLY A 93 6.10 -1.56 12.80
N GLY A 94 7.27 -2.19 12.73
CA GLY A 94 8.55 -1.48 12.71
C GLY A 94 8.75 -0.82 11.35
N VAL A 95 8.92 0.50 11.34
CA VAL A 95 9.33 1.26 10.15
C VAL A 95 10.61 2.03 10.46
N ASN A 96 11.51 2.06 9.49
CA ASN A 96 12.71 2.87 9.58
C ASN A 96 12.33 4.36 9.62
N GLU A 97 13.27 5.18 10.09
CA GLU A 97 13.19 6.60 9.88
C GLU A 97 13.11 6.88 8.37
N GLU A 98 12.32 7.87 7.99
CA GLU A 98 12.19 8.30 6.59
C GLU A 98 13.56 8.65 6.01
N ALA A 99 13.87 8.10 4.85
CA ALA A 99 15.13 8.33 4.15
C ALA A 99 15.20 9.75 3.56
N ASP A 100 16.41 10.25 3.28
CA ASP A 100 16.60 11.59 2.67
C ASP A 100 15.88 11.71 1.33
N SER A 101 15.89 10.65 0.52
CA SER A 101 15.17 10.61 -0.76
C SER A 101 13.65 10.70 -0.59
N GLU A 102 13.09 10.11 0.47
CA GLU A 102 11.66 10.15 0.77
C GLU A 102 11.23 11.54 1.26
N LEU A 103 12.01 12.15 2.16
CA LEU A 103 11.80 13.53 2.60
C LEU A 103 11.91 14.51 1.44
N LEU A 104 12.93 14.37 0.58
CA LEU A 104 13.10 15.19 -0.61
C LEU A 104 11.92 15.03 -1.57
N ALA A 105 11.46 13.80 -1.81
CA ALA A 105 10.30 13.56 -2.67
C ALA A 105 9.04 14.28 -2.16
N ARG A 106 8.77 14.23 -0.85
CA ARG A 106 7.66 14.97 -0.22
C ARG A 106 7.83 16.48 -0.33
N LEU A 107 9.03 16.99 -0.13
CA LEU A 107 9.34 18.41 -0.25
C LEU A 107 9.14 18.92 -1.68
N LEU A 108 9.65 18.20 -2.67
CA LEU A 108 9.51 18.56 -4.08
C LEU A 108 8.06 18.47 -4.55
N GLU A 109 7.31 17.47 -4.06
CA GLU A 109 5.88 17.37 -4.31
C GLU A 109 5.14 18.62 -3.80
N LEU A 110 5.45 19.07 -2.57
CA LEU A 110 4.86 20.29 -2.00
C LEU A 110 5.26 21.56 -2.77
N ILE A 111 6.52 21.66 -3.22
CA ILE A 111 7.01 22.79 -4.03
C ILE A 111 6.32 22.83 -5.39
N ARG A 112 6.16 21.69 -6.06
CA ARG A 112 5.54 21.59 -7.39
C ARG A 112 4.01 21.73 -7.33
N ARG A 113 3.40 21.40 -6.19
CA ARG A 113 1.95 21.40 -5.97
C ARG A 113 1.62 22.16 -4.68
N PRO A 114 1.87 23.49 -4.64
CA PRO A 114 1.54 24.29 -3.48
C PRO A 114 0.02 24.23 -3.23
N PRO A 115 -0.42 24.26 -1.96
CA PRO A 115 -1.83 24.38 -1.64
C PRO A 115 -2.48 25.54 -2.40
N ALA A 116 -3.55 25.27 -3.15
CA ALA A 116 -4.18 26.24 -4.04
C ALA A 116 -5.65 26.50 -3.67
N GLY A 117 -6.03 26.18 -2.44
CA GLY A 117 -7.38 26.40 -1.93
C GLY A 117 -8.42 25.59 -2.70
N GLY A 118 -8.18 24.30 -2.94
CA GLY A 118 -9.19 23.35 -3.44
C GLY A 118 -9.05 22.94 -4.90
N ASN A 119 -7.83 22.84 -5.43
CA ASN A 119 -7.63 22.16 -6.73
C ASN A 119 -7.64 20.62 -6.55
N ARG A 120 -7.58 19.86 -7.65
CA ARG A 120 -7.58 18.37 -7.60
C ARG A 120 -6.48 17.78 -6.71
N TYR A 121 -5.33 18.45 -6.59
CA TYR A 121 -4.20 17.98 -5.80
C TYR A 121 -4.40 18.24 -4.31
N ASP A 122 -5.09 19.33 -3.96
CA ASP A 122 -5.50 19.61 -2.59
C ASP A 122 -6.43 18.53 -2.05
N TYR A 123 -7.51 18.20 -2.78
CA TYR A 123 -8.44 17.13 -2.38
C TYR A 123 -7.73 15.78 -2.21
N ARG A 124 -6.80 15.45 -3.11
CA ARG A 124 -5.99 14.23 -2.97
C ARG A 124 -5.12 14.28 -1.72
N ARG A 125 -4.43 15.41 -1.47
CA ARG A 125 -3.56 15.57 -0.30
C ARG A 125 -4.38 15.44 0.99
N TRP A 126 -5.51 16.14 1.09
CA TRP A 126 -6.40 16.08 2.24
C TRP A 126 -6.88 14.64 2.50
N ALA A 127 -7.29 13.90 1.46
CA ALA A 127 -7.65 12.50 1.64
C ALA A 127 -6.49 11.65 2.17
N MET A 128 -5.27 11.85 1.65
CA MET A 128 -4.06 11.12 2.06
C MET A 128 -3.56 11.48 3.47
N GLU A 129 -4.03 12.57 4.07
CA GLU A 129 -3.72 12.94 5.46
C GLU A 129 -4.49 12.08 6.47
N VAL A 130 -5.60 11.45 6.05
CA VAL A 130 -6.45 10.64 6.93
C VAL A 130 -5.89 9.23 7.10
N PRO A 131 -5.67 8.76 8.35
CA PRO A 131 -5.21 7.41 8.61
C PRO A 131 -6.12 6.34 7.98
N GLY A 132 -5.51 5.35 7.34
CA GLY A 132 -6.22 4.27 6.63
C GLY A 132 -6.40 4.52 5.14
N VAL A 133 -6.13 5.74 4.63
CA VAL A 133 -6.11 6.04 3.20
C VAL A 133 -4.73 5.74 2.61
N SER A 134 -4.66 4.77 1.69
CA SER A 134 -3.44 4.39 0.96
C SER A 134 -3.32 5.09 -0.39
N ASN A 135 -4.45 5.47 -1.00
CA ASN A 135 -4.49 6.23 -2.24
C ASN A 135 -5.81 6.98 -2.38
N ALA A 136 -5.83 8.04 -3.18
CA ALA A 136 -7.01 8.83 -3.46
C ALA A 136 -7.04 9.32 -4.91
N PHE A 137 -8.22 9.25 -5.53
CA PHE A 137 -8.49 9.61 -6.92
C PHE A 137 -9.61 10.65 -6.97
N VAL A 138 -9.35 11.78 -7.62
CA VAL A 138 -10.25 12.94 -7.60
C VAL A 138 -10.98 13.06 -8.94
N TYR A 139 -12.30 13.15 -8.87
CA TYR A 139 -13.22 13.26 -10.01
C TYR A 139 -14.00 14.59 -9.91
N PRO A 140 -13.45 15.69 -10.45
CA PRO A 140 -14.16 16.95 -10.52
C PRO A 140 -15.41 16.82 -11.38
N LEU A 141 -16.48 17.52 -10.99
CA LEU A 141 -17.72 17.64 -11.75
C LEU A 141 -18.47 16.31 -11.99
N ARG A 142 -18.11 15.22 -11.30
CA ARG A 142 -18.73 13.90 -11.49
C ARG A 142 -20.24 13.93 -11.26
N ARG A 143 -20.70 14.73 -10.30
CA ARG A 143 -22.13 14.95 -9.98
C ARG A 143 -22.62 16.33 -10.44
N GLY A 144 -21.97 16.90 -11.46
CA GLY A 144 -22.30 18.21 -12.03
C GLY A 144 -21.50 19.39 -11.46
N LEU A 145 -21.85 20.60 -11.92
CA LEU A 145 -21.10 21.82 -11.61
C LEU A 145 -20.99 22.08 -10.10
N GLY A 146 -19.78 22.45 -9.67
CA GLY A 146 -19.46 22.74 -8.27
C GLY A 146 -19.25 21.52 -7.38
N THR A 147 -19.24 20.30 -7.93
CA THR A 147 -18.99 19.07 -7.16
C THR A 147 -17.57 18.54 -7.35
N VAL A 148 -17.00 17.95 -6.29
CA VAL A 148 -15.72 17.22 -6.34
C VAL A 148 -15.84 15.92 -5.58
N ASP A 149 -15.69 14.80 -6.28
CA ASP A 149 -15.77 13.48 -5.67
C ASP A 149 -14.37 12.90 -5.50
N VAL A 150 -14.14 12.18 -4.41
CA VAL A 150 -12.85 11.58 -4.07
C VAL A 150 -13.05 10.11 -3.75
N VAL A 151 -12.56 9.24 -4.63
CA VAL A 151 -12.51 7.80 -4.38
C VAL A 151 -11.26 7.49 -3.60
N ILE A 152 -11.41 6.84 -2.44
CA ILE A 152 -10.27 6.46 -1.59
C ILE A 152 -10.06 4.95 -1.56
N MET A 153 -8.83 4.56 -1.31
CA MET A 153 -8.37 3.18 -1.19
C MET A 153 -7.70 2.97 0.15
N SER A 154 -7.67 1.73 0.63
CA SER A 154 -6.87 1.28 1.77
C SER A 154 -5.76 0.32 1.30
N ALA A 155 -4.81 0.01 2.17
CA ALA A 155 -3.66 -0.83 1.79
C ALA A 155 -4.09 -2.23 1.33
N ASP A 156 -5.14 -2.76 1.95
CA ASP A 156 -5.67 -4.10 1.69
C ASP A 156 -6.85 -4.13 0.71
N GLY A 157 -7.10 -3.03 -0.03
CA GLY A 157 -8.20 -2.91 -0.99
C GLY A 157 -9.18 -1.79 -0.65
N LEU A 158 -10.48 -2.10 -0.59
CA LEU A 158 -11.51 -1.09 -0.33
C LEU A 158 -11.44 -0.55 1.11
N PRO A 159 -11.73 0.75 1.31
CA PRO A 159 -11.71 1.38 2.63
C PRO A 159 -12.90 0.94 3.49
N SER A 160 -12.74 1.03 4.82
CA SER A 160 -13.86 0.86 5.76
C SER A 160 -14.80 2.08 5.70
N GLN A 161 -16.04 1.89 6.14
CA GLN A 161 -17.01 3.00 6.26
C GLN A 161 -16.53 4.09 7.22
N GLU A 162 -15.82 3.71 8.29
CA GLU A 162 -15.23 4.67 9.23
C GLU A 162 -14.17 5.55 8.56
N THR A 163 -13.27 4.96 7.77
CA THR A 163 -12.26 5.71 7.01
C THR A 163 -12.90 6.65 5.98
N ILE A 164 -13.97 6.20 5.30
CA ILE A 164 -14.73 7.05 4.37
C ILE A 164 -15.32 8.26 5.10
N GLN A 165 -15.97 8.05 6.24
CA GLN A 165 -16.60 9.12 7.02
C GLN A 165 -15.57 10.11 7.60
N ALA A 166 -14.46 9.60 8.15
CA ALA A 166 -13.37 10.44 8.64
C ALA A 166 -12.77 11.30 7.52
N THR A 167 -12.59 10.71 6.33
CA THR A 167 -12.07 11.43 5.16
C THR A 167 -13.06 12.46 4.62
N GLN A 168 -14.35 12.14 4.61
CA GLN A 168 -15.41 13.09 4.25
C GLN A 168 -15.39 14.30 5.18
N ALA A 169 -15.36 14.08 6.50
CA ALA A 169 -15.33 15.16 7.48
C ALA A 169 -14.09 16.07 7.32
N HIS A 170 -12.92 15.47 7.10
CA HIS A 170 -11.68 16.22 6.88
C HIS A 170 -11.72 17.08 5.62
N ILE A 171 -12.24 16.54 4.51
CA ILE A 171 -12.39 17.31 3.26
C ILE A 171 -13.45 18.41 3.41
N ASP A 172 -14.53 18.16 4.14
CA ASP A 172 -15.57 19.16 4.34
C ASP A 172 -15.11 20.36 5.19
N ASP A 173 -14.15 20.17 6.11
CA ASP A 173 -13.51 21.24 6.87
C ASP A 173 -12.58 22.12 6.02
N LEU A 174 -11.90 21.52 5.04
CA LEU A 174 -10.85 22.19 4.24
C LEU A 174 -11.32 22.71 2.88
N ARG A 175 -12.40 22.16 2.33
CA ARG A 175 -12.87 22.52 0.99
C ARG A 175 -13.24 24.01 0.91
N PRO A 176 -13.13 24.63 -0.28
CA PRO A 176 -13.51 26.03 -0.45
C PRO A 176 -15.00 26.23 -0.21
N VAL A 177 -15.34 27.38 0.37
CA VAL A 177 -16.75 27.79 0.57
C VAL A 177 -17.55 27.90 -0.73
N THR A 178 -16.87 28.01 -1.87
CA THR A 178 -17.47 28.04 -3.21
C THR A 178 -17.78 26.64 -3.77
N ALA A 179 -17.28 25.57 -3.15
CA ALA A 179 -17.61 24.21 -3.55
C ALA A 179 -19.05 23.86 -3.11
N LYS A 180 -19.88 23.44 -4.05
CA LYS A 180 -21.28 23.06 -3.77
C LYS A 180 -21.35 21.81 -2.90
N SER A 181 -20.53 20.80 -3.20
CA SER A 181 -20.50 19.53 -2.48
C SER A 181 -19.22 18.75 -2.77
N SER A 182 -18.74 18.03 -1.77
CA SER A 182 -17.76 16.95 -1.89
C SER A 182 -18.39 15.62 -1.50
N LEU A 183 -17.98 14.54 -2.15
CA LEU A 183 -18.34 13.17 -1.77
C LEU A 183 -17.10 12.29 -1.75
N VAL A 184 -16.85 11.67 -0.61
CA VAL A 184 -15.84 10.63 -0.44
C VAL A 184 -16.53 9.28 -0.50
N LEU A 185 -15.97 8.36 -1.28
CA LEU A 185 -16.56 7.04 -1.52
C LEU A 185 -15.50 5.97 -1.76
N ALA A 186 -15.90 4.72 -1.62
CA ALA A 186 -15.18 3.57 -2.16
C ALA A 186 -15.52 3.38 -3.65
N ALA A 187 -14.61 2.75 -4.39
CA ALA A 187 -14.90 2.33 -5.76
C ALA A 187 -15.86 1.12 -5.78
N THR A 188 -16.60 0.96 -6.87
CA THR A 188 -17.40 -0.24 -7.13
C THR A 188 -16.60 -1.22 -7.96
N GLU A 189 -16.33 -2.41 -7.46
CA GLU A 189 -15.55 -3.39 -8.22
C GLU A 189 -16.30 -3.90 -9.45
N LYS A 190 -15.62 -3.88 -10.60
CA LYS A 190 -16.12 -4.43 -11.86
C LYS A 190 -15.25 -5.62 -12.26
N PRO A 191 -15.67 -6.86 -12.01
CA PRO A 191 -14.87 -8.03 -12.38
C PRO A 191 -14.79 -8.17 -13.91
N ALA A 192 -13.57 -8.34 -14.42
CA ALA A 192 -13.27 -8.62 -15.82
C ALA A 192 -12.79 -10.07 -15.96
N ALA A 193 -13.66 -10.95 -16.46
CA ALA A 193 -13.28 -12.32 -16.77
C ALA A 193 -12.28 -12.34 -17.95
N VAL A 194 -11.27 -13.20 -17.85
CA VAL A 194 -10.25 -13.39 -18.88
C VAL A 194 -10.27 -14.84 -19.32
N THR A 195 -10.48 -15.06 -20.62
CA THR A 195 -10.40 -16.39 -21.25
C THR A 195 -9.40 -16.32 -22.37
N VAL A 196 -8.35 -17.14 -22.26
CA VAL A 196 -7.26 -17.19 -23.24
C VAL A 196 -6.92 -18.63 -23.58
N ARG A 197 -6.77 -18.89 -24.87
CA ARG A 197 -6.21 -20.14 -25.39
C ARG A 197 -4.75 -19.91 -25.74
N VAL A 198 -3.88 -20.85 -25.45
CA VAL A 198 -2.43 -20.70 -25.66
C VAL A 198 -1.82 -21.90 -26.38
N LEU A 199 -0.88 -21.63 -27.27
CA LEU A 199 0.01 -22.62 -27.85
C LEU A 199 1.32 -22.57 -27.06
N LEU A 200 1.76 -23.73 -26.57
CA LEU A 200 2.90 -23.83 -25.66
C LEU A 200 4.09 -24.53 -26.32
N ASP A 201 5.29 -24.06 -26.01
CA ASP A 201 6.56 -24.73 -26.35
C ASP A 201 7.44 -24.79 -25.10
N GLY A 202 7.83 -25.99 -24.68
CA GLY A 202 8.61 -26.21 -23.47
C GLY A 202 7.94 -25.82 -22.15
N LEU A 203 6.65 -25.45 -22.14
CA LEU A 203 5.90 -25.01 -20.96
C LEU A 203 4.67 -25.89 -20.72
N THR A 204 4.41 -26.31 -19.48
CA THR A 204 3.21 -27.07 -19.13
C THR A 204 2.00 -26.13 -18.99
N LEU A 205 0.79 -26.65 -19.23
CA LEU A 205 -0.44 -25.86 -19.09
C LEU A 205 -0.64 -25.30 -17.67
N ASP A 206 -0.27 -26.06 -16.63
CA ASP A 206 -0.39 -25.60 -15.24
C ASP A 206 0.62 -24.49 -14.91
N ALA A 207 1.84 -24.58 -15.45
CA ALA A 207 2.81 -23.49 -15.34
C ALA A 207 2.34 -22.23 -16.10
N ALA A 208 1.78 -22.40 -17.30
CA ALA A 208 1.20 -21.31 -18.07
C ALA A 208 0.04 -20.64 -17.30
N ARG A 209 -0.87 -21.43 -16.71
CA ARG A 209 -1.96 -20.92 -15.86
C ARG A 209 -1.45 -20.05 -14.72
N ALA A 210 -0.48 -20.55 -13.96
CA ALA A 210 0.07 -19.83 -12.82
C ALA A 210 0.74 -18.50 -13.25
N GLN A 211 1.54 -18.53 -14.32
CA GLN A 211 2.25 -17.35 -14.81
C GLN A 211 1.30 -16.31 -15.42
N ILE A 212 0.31 -16.75 -16.21
CA ILE A 212 -0.74 -15.88 -16.76
C ILE A 212 -1.53 -15.23 -15.61
N HIS A 213 -1.96 -16.02 -14.63
CA HIS A 213 -2.70 -15.50 -13.48
C HIS A 213 -1.89 -14.45 -12.72
N ALA A 214 -0.60 -14.70 -12.47
CA ALA A 214 0.27 -13.75 -11.78
C ALA A 214 0.46 -12.45 -12.58
N ALA A 215 0.72 -12.55 -13.90
CA ALA A 215 0.89 -11.38 -14.77
C ALA A 215 -0.38 -10.53 -14.84
N LEU A 216 -1.56 -11.18 -14.99
CA LEU A 216 -2.84 -10.48 -15.01
C LEU A 216 -3.15 -9.85 -13.65
N THR A 217 -2.90 -10.55 -12.54
CA THR A 217 -3.09 -10.00 -11.19
C THR A 217 -2.28 -8.71 -11.02
N GLY A 218 -1.02 -8.71 -11.44
CA GLY A 218 -0.15 -7.54 -11.40
C GLY A 218 -0.69 -6.38 -12.24
N TYR A 219 -1.19 -6.64 -13.45
CA TYR A 219 -1.79 -5.62 -14.30
C TYR A 219 -3.03 -4.97 -13.66
N PHE A 220 -4.00 -5.79 -13.24
CA PHE A 220 -5.25 -5.27 -12.67
C PHE A 220 -5.01 -4.54 -11.34
N ALA A 221 -4.00 -4.92 -10.56
CA ALA A 221 -3.62 -4.23 -9.33
C ALA A 221 -3.14 -2.78 -9.56
N LEU A 222 -2.60 -2.47 -10.75
CA LEU A 222 -2.11 -1.13 -11.10
C LEU A 222 -3.20 -0.20 -11.62
N LEU A 223 -4.33 -0.73 -12.09
CA LEU A 223 -5.42 0.09 -12.63
C LEU A 223 -6.01 0.98 -11.53
N ALA A 224 -6.17 2.26 -11.84
CA ALA A 224 -6.92 3.20 -11.02
C ALA A 224 -8.45 2.99 -11.16
N PRO A 225 -9.26 3.41 -10.18
CA PRO A 225 -10.71 3.52 -10.36
C PRO A 225 -11.02 4.39 -11.59
N GLY A 226 -11.99 3.97 -12.41
CA GLY A 226 -12.32 4.62 -13.67
C GLY A 226 -11.33 4.39 -14.83
N GLU A 227 -10.25 3.63 -14.63
CA GLU A 227 -9.30 3.29 -15.69
C GLU A 227 -9.74 2.09 -16.54
N VAL A 228 -9.56 2.20 -17.85
CA VAL A 228 -9.93 1.16 -18.82
C VAL A 228 -8.91 0.01 -18.77
N ALA A 229 -9.39 -1.23 -18.62
CA ALA A 229 -8.53 -2.39 -18.87
C ALA A 229 -8.44 -2.62 -20.38
N VAL A 230 -7.23 -2.46 -20.93
CA VAL A 230 -6.98 -2.48 -22.37
C VAL A 230 -6.69 -3.90 -22.83
N LYS A 231 -7.54 -4.44 -23.71
CA LYS A 231 -7.43 -5.82 -24.19
C LYS A 231 -6.07 -6.10 -24.82
N SER A 232 -5.56 -5.20 -25.65
CA SER A 232 -4.25 -5.40 -26.30
C SER A 232 -3.07 -5.42 -25.33
N GLN A 233 -3.21 -4.87 -24.12
CA GLN A 233 -2.19 -4.96 -23.08
C GLN A 233 -2.27 -6.29 -22.31
N LEU A 234 -3.48 -6.79 -22.06
CA LEU A 234 -3.68 -8.16 -21.55
C LEU A 234 -3.11 -9.17 -22.58
N GLU A 235 -3.49 -8.97 -23.83
CA GLU A 235 -2.85 -9.50 -25.02
C GLU A 235 -1.48 -8.85 -25.29
N ALA A 236 -0.70 -8.40 -24.32
CA ALA A 236 0.75 -8.22 -24.48
C ALA A 236 1.44 -9.07 -23.41
N LEU A 237 0.94 -8.94 -22.18
CA LEU A 237 1.38 -9.69 -21.01
C LEU A 237 1.44 -11.21 -21.25
N VAL A 238 0.40 -11.81 -21.84
CA VAL A 238 0.38 -13.26 -22.08
C VAL A 238 1.46 -13.73 -23.08
N SER A 239 1.71 -13.06 -24.22
CA SER A 239 2.77 -13.48 -25.18
C SER A 239 4.17 -13.17 -24.68
N ASN A 240 4.33 -12.26 -23.72
CA ASN A 240 5.64 -11.99 -23.13
C ASN A 240 6.08 -13.10 -22.15
N ILE A 241 5.21 -14.07 -21.84
CA ILE A 241 5.55 -15.23 -21.03
C ILE A 241 6.35 -16.21 -21.89
N ALA A 242 7.56 -16.52 -21.45
CA ALA A 242 8.43 -17.49 -22.12
C ALA A 242 7.75 -18.87 -22.21
N GLY A 243 7.79 -19.47 -23.39
CA GLY A 243 7.13 -20.74 -23.68
C GLY A 243 5.67 -20.63 -24.15
N ILE A 244 5.12 -19.41 -24.27
CA ILE A 244 3.88 -19.15 -25.01
C ILE A 244 4.24 -18.71 -26.43
N VAL A 245 3.90 -19.55 -27.41
CA VAL A 245 4.20 -19.31 -28.83
C VAL A 245 3.11 -18.47 -29.49
N ASP A 246 1.85 -18.78 -29.17
CA ASP A 246 0.69 -18.08 -29.69
C ASP A 246 -0.42 -18.03 -28.64
N ARG A 247 -1.36 -17.10 -28.81
CA ARG A 247 -2.52 -16.95 -27.95
C ARG A 247 -3.74 -16.45 -28.69
N GLN A 248 -4.90 -16.84 -28.20
CA GLN A 248 -6.18 -16.29 -28.63
C GLN A 248 -6.98 -15.89 -27.40
N MET A 249 -7.17 -14.58 -27.19
CA MET A 249 -7.99 -14.07 -26.09
C MET A 249 -9.45 -13.87 -26.54
N THR A 250 -10.32 -14.74 -26.06
CA THR A 250 -11.76 -14.73 -26.37
C THR A 250 -12.56 -13.87 -25.39
N ALA A 251 -12.08 -13.70 -24.16
CA ALA A 251 -12.63 -12.76 -23.18
C ALA A 251 -11.49 -11.96 -22.51
N PRO A 252 -11.65 -10.63 -22.35
CA PRO A 252 -12.79 -9.82 -22.79
C PRO A 252 -12.84 -9.67 -24.34
N ALA A 253 -14.03 -9.43 -24.89
CA ALA A 253 -14.20 -9.26 -26.35
C ALA A 253 -13.49 -8.00 -26.87
N GLY A 254 -13.39 -6.97 -26.04
CA GLY A 254 -12.67 -5.73 -26.29
C GLY A 254 -12.17 -5.14 -24.97
N ASN A 255 -11.84 -3.84 -24.96
CA ASN A 255 -11.47 -3.14 -23.73
C ASN A 255 -12.61 -3.19 -22.71
N VAL A 256 -12.26 -3.40 -21.44
CA VAL A 256 -13.25 -3.34 -20.34
C VAL A 256 -13.30 -1.91 -19.84
N VAL A 257 -14.36 -1.20 -20.21
CA VAL A 257 -14.56 0.21 -19.85
C VAL A 257 -15.34 0.29 -18.54
N PRO A 258 -14.78 0.89 -17.47
CA PRO A 258 -15.54 1.16 -16.25
C PRO A 258 -16.53 2.31 -16.45
N ALA A 259 -17.66 2.26 -15.75
CA ALA A 259 -18.57 3.38 -15.62
C ALA A 259 -18.03 4.40 -14.61
N VAL A 260 -18.00 5.67 -15.05
CA VAL A 260 -17.74 6.82 -14.18
C VAL A 260 -18.90 7.80 -14.43
N ASN A 261 -19.92 7.71 -13.59
CA ASN A 261 -21.14 8.52 -13.70
C ASN A 261 -21.46 9.16 -12.34
N ASP A 262 -22.64 9.75 -12.15
CA ASP A 262 -23.06 10.39 -10.90
C ASP A 262 -23.24 9.42 -9.73
N SER A 263 -23.50 8.15 -10.02
CA SER A 263 -23.92 7.12 -9.07
C SER A 263 -22.78 6.20 -8.66
N ALA A 264 -21.82 5.93 -9.55
CA ALA A 264 -20.69 5.04 -9.29
C ALA A 264 -19.39 5.46 -9.99
N VAL A 265 -18.28 5.04 -9.40
CA VAL A 265 -16.96 4.97 -10.05
C VAL A 265 -16.53 3.51 -10.02
N GLU A 266 -16.61 2.84 -11.16
CA GLU A 266 -16.23 1.44 -11.28
C GLU A 266 -14.71 1.27 -11.32
N TRP A 267 -14.23 0.18 -10.74
CA TRP A 267 -12.82 -0.17 -10.67
C TRP A 267 -12.62 -1.57 -11.21
N VAL A 268 -12.02 -1.67 -12.39
CA VAL A 268 -11.89 -2.94 -13.09
C VAL A 268 -10.93 -3.86 -12.34
N ARG A 269 -11.44 -5.00 -11.87
CA ARG A 269 -10.70 -6.02 -11.12
C ARG A 269 -10.58 -7.29 -11.96
N LEU A 270 -9.51 -8.06 -11.72
CA LEU A 270 -9.38 -9.38 -12.32
C LEU A 270 -10.56 -10.25 -11.87
N GLY A 271 -11.33 -10.76 -12.83
CA GLY A 271 -12.38 -11.75 -12.59
C GLY A 271 -11.82 -13.17 -12.69
N VAL A 272 -12.70 -14.11 -13.04
CA VAL A 272 -12.29 -15.50 -13.29
C VAL A 272 -11.32 -15.56 -14.47
N VAL A 273 -10.23 -16.31 -14.30
CA VAL A 273 -9.25 -16.57 -15.36
C VAL A 273 -9.38 -18.01 -15.84
N THR A 274 -9.59 -18.18 -17.14
CA THR A 274 -9.67 -19.48 -17.81
C THR A 274 -8.56 -19.57 -18.85
N VAL A 275 -7.71 -20.60 -18.71
CA VAL A 275 -6.63 -20.88 -19.66
C VAL A 275 -6.79 -22.30 -20.20
N GLU A 276 -6.86 -22.38 -21.53
CA GLU A 276 -7.01 -23.60 -22.31
C GLU A 276 -5.87 -23.70 -23.34
N LEU A 277 -5.67 -24.88 -23.92
CA LEU A 277 -4.77 -25.03 -25.05
C LEU A 277 -5.44 -24.53 -26.34
N LEU A 278 -4.64 -23.96 -27.24
CA LEU A 278 -5.06 -23.80 -28.63
C LEU A 278 -5.25 -25.19 -29.25
N PRO A 279 -6.30 -25.38 -30.08
CA PRO A 279 -6.55 -26.63 -30.79
C PRO A 279 -5.49 -26.93 -31.85
#